data_AF-A0A847FBI3-F1
#
_entry.id   AF-A0A847FBI3-F1
#
_cell.length_a   1.000
_cell.length_b   1.000
_cell.length_c   1.000
_cell.angle_alpha   90.00
_cell.angle_beta   90.00
_cell.angle_gamma   90.00
#
_symmetry.space_group_name_H-M   'P 1'
#
loop_
_entity.id
_entity.type
_entity.pdbx_description
1 polymer ?
#
loop_
_entity_poly.entity_id
_entity_poly.type
_entity_poly.pdbx_seq_one_letter_code
_entity_poly.pdbx_strand_id
1 'polypeptide(L)'
;KSLAARFNIDGFRYRLEKQADRDLNISISVCPWHQLMKKSGRVTLSGRVGDMVCAADHTAWAKEFGEDIKFHLSKQICKGDPVCIMHFTCL
;
A
#
# COMPACT_ATOMS: atom_id res chain seq x y z
N LYS A 1 2.80 -4.52 16.02
CA LYS A 1 1.40 -4.15 15.64
C LYS A 1 1.19 -4.62 14.20
N SER A 2 0.19 -5.46 13.92
CA SER A 2 0.04 -6.12 12.61
C SER A 2 -0.49 -5.16 11.53
N LEU A 3 0.17 -5.06 10.37
CA LEU A 3 -0.29 -4.28 9.21
C LEU A 3 -1.72 -4.66 8.78
N ALA A 4 -2.06 -5.95 8.91
CA ALA A 4 -3.40 -6.45 8.64
C ALA A 4 -4.46 -5.79 9.53
N ALA A 5 -4.16 -5.58 10.82
CA ALA A 5 -5.07 -4.91 11.74
C ALA A 5 -5.32 -3.45 11.33
N ARG A 6 -4.25 -2.73 10.93
CA ARG A 6 -4.36 -1.37 10.40
C ARG A 6 -5.24 -1.32 9.15
N PHE A 7 -4.97 -2.19 8.18
CA PHE A 7 -5.75 -2.24 6.94
C PHE A 7 -7.23 -2.55 7.18
N ASN A 8 -7.53 -3.43 8.14
CA ASN A 8 -8.91 -3.74 8.51
C ASN A 8 -9.62 -2.55 9.16
N ILE A 9 -8.93 -1.80 10.03
CA ILE A 9 -9.48 -0.59 10.68
C ILE A 9 -9.76 0.50 9.63
N ASP A 10 -8.81 0.72 8.72
CA ASP A 10 -8.94 1.76 7.69
C ASP A 10 -9.96 1.37 6.59
N GLY A 11 -10.36 0.10 6.51
CA GLY A 11 -11.37 -0.39 5.56
C GLY A 11 -10.80 -0.78 4.19
N PHE A 12 -9.54 -1.19 4.13
CA PHE A 12 -8.95 -1.76 2.91
C PHE A 12 -9.52 -3.14 2.60
N ARG A 13 -9.65 -3.47 1.30
CA ARG A 13 -9.75 -4.86 0.85
C ARG A 13 -8.45 -5.26 0.19
N TYR A 14 -7.84 -6.32 0.69
CA TYR A 14 -6.53 -6.75 0.26
C TYR A 14 -6.36 -8.27 0.35
N ARG A 15 -5.33 -8.77 -0.33
CA ARG A 15 -4.84 -10.14 -0.25
C ARG A 15 -3.35 -10.12 0.05
N LEU A 16 -2.92 -11.03 0.91
CA LEU A 16 -1.50 -11.28 1.18
C LEU A 16 -1.05 -12.48 0.33
N GLU A 17 0.06 -12.33 -0.37
CA GLU A 17 0.66 -13.38 -1.18
C GLU A 17 2.11 -13.57 -0.71
N LYS A 18 2.43 -14.77 -0.22
CA LYS A 18 3.81 -15.16 0.03
C LYS A 18 4.37 -15.73 -1.27
N GLN A 19 5.40 -15.08 -1.83
CA GLN A 19 6.04 -15.55 -3.06
C GLN A 19 7.29 -16.40 -2.80
N ALA A 20 8.09 -16.07 -1.78
CA ALA A 20 9.33 -16.77 -1.42
C ALA A 20 9.63 -16.61 0.08
N ASP A 21 10.72 -17.21 0.55
CA ASP A 21 11.22 -16.95 1.91
C ASP A 21 11.68 -15.48 1.98
N ARG A 22 11.23 -14.76 3.02
CA ARG A 22 11.48 -13.32 3.28
C ARG A 22 10.83 -12.30 2.34
N ASP A 23 9.90 -12.70 1.48
CA ASP A 23 9.13 -11.78 0.63
C ASP A 23 7.64 -11.74 1.01
N LEU A 24 7.06 -10.53 1.03
CA LEU A 24 5.64 -10.31 1.24
C LEU A 24 5.07 -9.39 0.16
N ASN A 25 4.12 -9.92 -0.61
CA ASN A 25 3.33 -9.12 -1.55
C ASN A 25 1.93 -8.87 -0.99
N ILE A 26 1.44 -7.65 -1.19
CA ILE A 26 0.08 -7.26 -0.82
C ILE A 26 -0.62 -6.66 -2.02
N SER A 27 -1.74 -7.28 -2.40
CA SER A 27 -2.61 -6.82 -3.48
C SER A 27 -3.84 -6.15 -2.88
N ILE A 28 -3.99 -4.83 -3.07
CA ILE A 28 -5.12 -4.05 -2.58
C ILE A 28 -6.12 -3.84 -3.72
N SER A 29 -7.36 -4.31 -3.54
CA SER A 29 -8.45 -4.13 -4.51
C SER A 29 -9.39 -2.99 -4.15
N VAL A 30 -9.38 -2.54 -2.88
CA VAL A 30 -10.12 -1.34 -2.44
C VAL A 30 -9.24 -0.50 -1.54
N CYS A 31 -8.97 0.74 -1.98
CA CYS A 31 -8.25 1.75 -1.20
C CYS A 31 -9.24 2.81 -0.67
N PRO A 32 -9.47 2.86 0.66
CA PRO A 32 -10.40 3.81 1.29
C PRO A 32 -9.97 5.26 1.06
N TRP A 33 -8.66 5.54 1.04
CA TRP A 33 -8.13 6.88 0.78
C TRP A 33 -8.42 7.37 -0.62
N HIS A 34 -8.25 6.52 -1.64
CA HIS A 34 -8.63 6.89 -3.01
C HIS A 34 -10.14 7.10 -3.13
N GLN A 35 -10.96 6.27 -2.47
CA GLN A 35 -12.40 6.49 -2.44
C GLN A 35 -12.79 7.81 -1.77
N LEU A 36 -12.14 8.18 -0.66
CA LEU A 36 -12.37 9.45 0.01
C LEU A 36 -11.99 10.64 -0.90
N MET A 37 -10.85 10.55 -1.58
CA MET A 37 -10.42 11.55 -2.57
C MET A 37 -11.44 11.69 -3.71
N LYS A 38 -11.97 10.59 -4.24
CA LYS A 38 -13.07 10.61 -5.23
C LYS A 38 -14.31 11.31 -4.68
N LYS A 39 -14.77 10.92 -3.49
CA LYS A 39 -15.95 11.52 -2.82
C LYS A 39 -15.79 13.02 -2.58
N SER A 40 -14.57 13.48 -2.28
CA SER A 40 -14.25 14.89 -2.05
C SER A 40 -14.00 15.71 -3.32
N GLY A 41 -14.11 15.12 -4.52
CA GLY A 41 -13.83 15.81 -5.79
C GLY A 41 -12.34 16.04 -6.08
N ARG A 42 -11.43 15.37 -5.35
CA ARG A 42 -9.96 15.56 -5.43
C ARG A 42 -9.25 14.43 -6.18
N VAL A 43 -9.96 13.70 -7.05
CA VAL A 43 -9.42 12.52 -7.75
C VAL A 43 -8.17 12.83 -8.56
N THR A 44 -8.09 14.04 -9.16
CA THR A 44 -6.95 14.51 -9.95
C THR A 44 -5.65 14.58 -9.15
N LEU A 45 -5.74 14.73 -7.83
CA LEU A 45 -4.58 14.76 -6.93
C LEU A 45 -4.22 13.36 -6.40
N SER A 46 -5.10 12.36 -6.57
CA SER A 46 -4.98 11.08 -5.87
C SER A 46 -3.75 10.27 -6.27
N GLY A 47 -3.32 10.33 -7.53
CA GLY A 47 -2.08 9.70 -7.98
C GLY A 47 -0.85 10.29 -7.31
N ARG A 48 -0.74 11.63 -7.28
CA ARG A 48 0.38 12.34 -6.65
C ARG A 48 0.42 12.14 -5.13
N VAL A 49 -0.75 12.13 -4.49
CA VAL A 49 -0.85 11.81 -3.06
C VAL A 49 -0.44 10.36 -2.80
N GLY A 50 -0.89 9.42 -3.64
CA GLY A 50 -0.50 8.00 -3.56
C GLY A 50 1.02 7.81 -3.62
N ASP A 51 1.69 8.47 -4.57
CA ASP A 51 3.15 8.39 -4.71
C ASP A 51 3.89 8.79 -3.44
N MET A 52 3.50 9.91 -2.84
CA MET A 52 4.21 10.43 -1.67
C MET A 52 3.81 9.69 -0.39
N VAL A 53 2.51 9.50 -0.17
CA VAL A 53 2.00 8.97 1.11
C VAL A 53 2.24 7.48 1.20
N CYS A 54 1.89 6.68 0.19
CA CYS A 54 2.09 5.24 0.27
C CYS A 54 3.56 4.86 0.37
N ALA A 55 4.45 5.57 -0.36
CA ALA A 55 5.89 5.34 -0.27
C ALA A 55 6.43 5.68 1.13
N ALA A 56 6.12 6.86 1.66
CA ALA A 56 6.61 7.29 2.97
C ALA A 56 6.10 6.39 4.10
N ASP A 57 4.80 6.12 4.11
CA ASP A 57 4.13 5.39 5.18
C ASP A 57 4.54 3.92 5.24
N HIS A 58 4.57 3.21 4.10
CA HIS A 58 4.97 1.81 4.08
C HIS A 58 6.47 1.60 4.21
N THR A 59 7.29 2.55 3.76
CA THR A 59 8.73 2.52 4.05
C THR A 59 9.00 2.74 5.53
N ALA A 60 8.32 3.71 6.17
CA ALA A 60 8.45 3.94 7.61
C ALA A 60 8.00 2.70 8.39
N TRP A 61 6.85 2.12 8.03
CA TRP A 61 6.37 0.88 8.62
C TRP A 61 7.36 -0.28 8.44
N ALA A 62 7.93 -0.47 7.24
CA ALA A 62 8.92 -1.53 7.00
C ALA A 62 10.15 -1.39 7.93
N LYS A 63 10.65 -0.17 8.12
CA LYS A 63 11.77 0.13 9.01
C LYS A 63 11.50 -0.16 10.48
N GLU A 64 10.23 -0.16 10.92
CA GLU A 64 9.88 -0.58 12.30
C GLU A 64 10.19 -2.07 12.56
N PHE A 65 10.34 -2.89 11.51
CA PHE A 65 10.61 -4.33 11.60
C PHE A 65 12.03 -4.72 11.17
N GLY A 66 12.73 -3.87 10.40
CA GLY A 66 14.11 -4.09 9.99
C GLY A 66 14.59 -3.04 8.97
N GLU A 67 15.85 -2.62 9.09
CA GLU A 67 16.47 -1.65 8.15
C GLU A 67 16.77 -2.26 6.76
N ASP A 68 16.87 -3.59 6.72
CA ASP A 68 17.06 -4.43 5.54
C ASP A 68 15.75 -4.66 4.75
N ILE A 69 14.58 -4.38 5.34
CA ILE A 69 13.29 -4.52 4.67
C ILE A 69 13.07 -3.32 3.74
N LYS A 70 12.95 -3.60 2.44
CA LYS A 70 12.64 -2.60 1.41
C LYS A 70 11.16 -2.67 1.02
N PHE A 71 10.61 -1.52 0.69
CA PHE A 71 9.24 -1.37 0.18
C PHE A 71 9.27 -0.87 -1.26
N HIS A 72 8.45 -1.48 -2.12
CA HIS A 72 8.20 -1.01 -3.48
C HIS A 72 6.71 -1.06 -3.82
N LEU A 73 6.20 -0.03 -4.49
CA LEU A 73 4.82 0.08 -4.95
C LEU A 73 4.80 0.08 -6.48
N SER A 74 4.39 -1.05 -7.08
CA SER A 74 4.50 -1.25 -8.53
C SER A 74 3.24 -0.88 -9.31
N LYS A 75 2.06 -0.98 -8.68
CA LYS A 75 0.76 -0.59 -9.26
C LYS A 75 -0.04 0.24 -8.27
N GLN A 76 -0.91 1.13 -8.78
CA GLN A 76 -1.69 2.05 -7.96
C GLN A 76 -3.09 2.31 -8.51
N ILE A 77 -4.12 1.99 -7.73
CA ILE A 77 -5.53 2.30 -8.08
C ILE A 77 -5.73 3.79 -8.36
N CYS A 78 -5.07 4.67 -7.59
CA CYS A 78 -5.18 6.11 -7.77
C CYS A 78 -4.50 6.64 -9.04
N LYS A 79 -3.81 5.78 -9.80
CA LYS A 79 -3.26 6.05 -11.14
C LYS A 79 -4.00 5.30 -12.25
N GLY A 80 -5.07 4.59 -11.93
CA GLY A 80 -5.91 3.88 -12.91
C GLY A 80 -5.67 2.38 -12.98
N ASP A 81 -4.75 1.80 -12.20
CA ASP A 81 -4.60 0.35 -12.12
C ASP A 81 -5.82 -0.31 -11.45
N PRO A 82 -6.11 -1.59 -11.74
CA PRO A 82 -7.20 -2.30 -11.08
C PRO A 82 -6.92 -2.61 -9.59
N VAL A 83 -5.64 -2.66 -9.20
CA VAL A 83 -5.18 -2.97 -7.83
C VAL A 83 -3.93 -2.15 -7.50
N CYS A 84 -3.68 -1.91 -6.21
CA CYS A 84 -2.33 -1.54 -5.77
C CYS A 84 -1.53 -2.81 -5.47
N ILE A 85 -0.25 -2.84 -5.86
CA ILE A 85 0.65 -3.95 -5.54
C ILE A 85 1.83 -3.42 -4.75
N MET A 86 1.90 -3.86 -3.50
CA MET A 86 2.95 -3.55 -2.54
C MET A 86 3.88 -4.74 -2.40
N HIS A 87 5.17 -4.49 -2.48
CA HIS A 87 6.23 -5.47 -2.30
C HIS A 87 7.06 -5.10 -1.08
N PHE A 88 7.24 -6.07 -0.19
CA PHE A 88 8.20 -5.99 0.91
C PHE A 88 9.21 -7.11 0.75
N THR A 89 10.49 -6.77 0.68
CA THR A 89 11.58 -7.73 0.48
C THR A 89 12.67 -7.48 1.52
N CYS A 90 13.26 -8.54 2.05
CA CYS A 90 14.41 -8.45 2.96
C CYS A 90 15.68 -8.75 2.17
N LEU A 91 16.64 -7.81 2.14
CA LEU A 91 17.91 -7.93 1.42
C LEU A 91 19.05 -8.42 2.31
#